data_AF-A0A2V9VZL9-F1
#
_entry.id   AF-A0A2V9VZL9-F1
#
_cell.length_a   1.000
_cell.length_b   1.000
_cell.length_c   1.000
_cell.angle_alpha   90.00
_cell.angle_beta   90.00
_cell.angle_gamma   90.00
#
_symmetry.space_group_name_H-M   'P 1'
#
loop_
_entity.id
_entity.type
_entity.pdbx_description
1 polymer ?
#
loop_
_entity_poly.entity_id
_entity_poly.type
_entity_poly.pdbx_seq_one_letter_code
_entity_poly.pdbx_strand_id
1 'polypeptide(L)'
;MTADSANQPSHPRWWLRLLILAIVAALSFLLITAIQVVHTASLQEVHSADVIVVFGAAEYSGRPSPVLRARLDHALDLFHRGVAPVVITTGGAAADPRFSEGGVGRDYLMRHGVPERSLIAETQGRDTAESAVRVSVIMHANGLHSCLAVSDAYHVFRIRKLLQHEGI
;
A
#
# COMPACT_ATOMS: atom_id res chain seq x y z
N MET A 1 70.43 53.45 7.25
CA MET A 1 70.23 51.99 7.28
C MET A 1 69.40 51.64 8.50
N THR A 2 68.07 51.65 8.36
CA THR A 2 67.12 50.94 9.24
C THR A 2 65.84 50.76 8.45
N ALA A 3 65.40 49.51 8.39
CA ALA A 3 64.36 48.99 7.52
C ALA A 3 62.96 49.52 7.87
N ASP A 4 62.19 49.82 6.84
CA ASP A 4 60.76 50.09 6.90
C ASP A 4 60.01 48.75 7.00
N SER A 5 59.58 48.40 8.21
CA SER A 5 58.88 47.15 8.50
C SER A 5 57.41 47.28 8.11
N ALA A 6 57.09 46.78 6.91
CA ALA A 6 55.73 46.66 6.38
C ALA A 6 54.84 45.82 7.31
N ASN A 7 53.93 46.50 8.01
CA ASN A 7 52.90 45.89 8.85
C ASN A 7 51.78 45.35 7.94
N GLN A 8 51.80 44.07 7.61
CA GLN A 8 50.71 43.43 6.86
C GLN A 8 49.52 43.18 7.81
N PRO A 9 48.32 43.72 7.54
CA PRO A 9 47.15 43.43 8.35
C PRO A 9 46.75 41.96 8.15
N SER A 10 46.92 41.15 9.19
CA SER A 10 46.36 39.80 9.22
C SER A 10 44.83 39.91 9.21
N HIS A 11 44.19 39.73 8.05
CA HIS A 11 42.75 39.67 7.97
C HIS A 11 42.24 38.61 8.96
N PRO A 12 41.40 38.98 9.95
CA PRO A 12 40.97 38.03 10.94
C PRO A 12 40.27 36.87 10.23
N ARG A 13 40.54 35.62 10.63
CA ARG A 13 39.97 34.40 10.02
C ARG A 13 38.46 34.24 10.31
N TRP A 14 37.74 35.34 10.57
CA TRP A 14 36.31 35.37 10.88
C TRP A 14 35.47 34.83 9.72
N TRP A 15 35.89 35.12 8.48
CA TRP A 15 35.28 34.56 7.27
C TRP A 15 35.43 33.04 7.17
N LEU A 16 36.54 32.48 7.66
CA LEU A 16 36.77 31.02 7.74
C LEU A 16 35.80 30.38 8.75
N ARG A 17 35.54 31.05 9.87
CA ARG A 17 34.55 30.60 10.87
C ARG A 17 33.13 30.64 10.31
N LEU A 18 32.78 31.68 9.55
CA LEU A 18 31.50 31.77 8.85
C LEU A 18 31.35 30.68 7.79
N LEU A 19 32.42 30.39 7.03
CA LEU A 19 32.43 29.31 6.04
C LEU A 19 32.20 27.95 6.71
N ILE A 20 32.91 27.66 7.80
CA ILE A 20 32.74 26.42 8.57
C ILE A 20 31.32 26.32 9.12
N LEU A 21 30.77 27.41 9.67
CA LEU A 21 29.40 27.42 10.18
C LEU A 21 28.37 27.15 9.07
N ALA A 22 28.57 27.73 7.89
CA ALA A 22 27.71 27.51 6.73
C ALA A 22 27.77 26.05 6.24
N ILE A 23 28.97 25.45 6.21
CA ILE A 23 29.16 24.03 5.84
C ILE A 23 28.48 23.13 6.87
N VAL A 24 28.67 23.39 8.17
CA VAL A 24 28.01 22.62 9.23
C VAL A 24 26.50 22.73 9.13
N ALA A 25 25.96 23.93 8.90
CA ALA A 25 24.52 24.14 8.73
C ALA A 25 23.97 23.38 7.50
N ALA A 26 24.69 23.42 6.38
CA ALA A 26 24.30 22.69 5.16
C ALA A 26 24.33 21.16 5.37
N LEU A 27 25.38 20.63 6.00
CA LEU A 27 25.48 19.21 6.33
C LEU A 27 24.40 18.77 7.33
N SER A 28 24.11 19.59 8.34
CA SER A 28 23.02 19.36 9.29
C SER A 28 21.68 19.31 8.58
N PHE A 29 21.43 20.25 7.68
CA PHE A 29 20.20 20.29 6.90
C PHE A 29 20.05 19.06 6.01
N LEU A 30 21.11 18.67 5.29
CA LEU A 30 21.13 17.45 4.47
C LEU A 30 20.90 16.17 5.31
N LEU A 31 21.49 16.11 6.51
CA LEU A 31 21.31 14.98 7.41
C LEU A 31 19.87 14.93 7.95
N ILE A 32 19.30 16.07 8.34
CA ILE A 32 17.92 16.16 8.83
C ILE A 32 16.94 15.76 7.73
N THR A 33 17.12 16.25 6.50
CA THR A 33 16.25 15.88 5.37
C THR A 33 16.42 14.41 5.01
N ALA A 34 17.64 13.86 5.03
CA ALA A 34 17.87 12.43 4.83
C ALA A 34 17.18 11.58 5.91
N ILE A 35 17.27 11.98 7.18
CA ILE A 35 16.57 11.31 8.30
C ILE A 35 15.05 11.42 8.11
N GLN A 36 14.53 12.60 7.78
CA GLN A 36 13.10 12.79 7.51
C GLN A 36 12.62 11.93 6.35
N VAL A 37 13.39 11.83 5.26
CA VAL A 37 13.06 11.00 4.10
C VAL A 37 13.13 9.52 4.44
N VAL A 38 14.17 9.06 5.16
CA VAL A 38 14.27 7.65 5.58
C VAL A 38 13.15 7.29 6.55
N HIS A 39 12.83 8.18 7.49
CA HIS A 39 11.74 7.99 8.44
C HIS A 39 10.38 8.00 7.72
N THR A 40 10.18 8.89 6.74
CA THR A 40 8.95 8.96 5.92
C THR A 40 8.86 7.81 4.90
N ALA A 41 9.98 7.28 4.42
CA ALA A 41 10.01 6.10 3.53
C ALA A 41 9.77 4.80 4.31
N SER A 42 10.24 4.72 5.56
CA SER A 42 9.87 3.63 6.48
C SER A 42 8.41 3.74 6.95
N LEU A 43 7.87 4.96 6.94
CA LEU A 43 6.46 5.28 7.16
C LEU A 43 5.78 5.67 5.85
N GLN A 44 6.06 4.95 4.76
CA GLN A 44 5.08 4.91 3.69
C GLN A 44 3.93 4.05 4.23
N GLU A 45 3.18 4.66 5.16
CA GLU A 45 1.96 4.19 5.77
C GLU A 45 1.08 3.78 4.60
N VAL A 46 1.08 2.48 4.31
CA VAL A 46 -0.08 1.88 3.70
C VAL A 46 -1.19 2.24 4.67
N HIS A 47 -2.00 3.24 4.30
CA HIS A 47 -3.02 3.78 5.19
C HIS A 47 -3.83 2.58 5.65
N SER A 48 -3.89 2.40 6.97
CA SER A 48 -4.65 1.30 7.56
C SER A 48 -6.08 1.40 7.03
N ALA A 49 -6.60 0.29 6.55
CA ALA A 49 -7.96 0.18 6.07
C ALA A 49 -8.70 -0.85 6.92
N ASP A 50 -10.03 -0.74 6.96
CA ASP A 50 -10.84 -1.73 7.67
C ASP A 50 -10.81 -3.08 6.96
N VAL A 51 -10.58 -3.08 5.65
CA VAL A 51 -10.57 -4.30 4.82
C VAL A 51 -9.68 -4.22 3.58
N ILE A 52 -9.03 -5.34 3.24
CA ILE A 52 -8.39 -5.55 1.93
C ILE A 52 -9.40 -6.23 1.02
N VAL A 53 -9.64 -5.70 -0.18
CA VAL A 53 -10.59 -6.25 -1.14
C VAL A 53 -9.84 -6.76 -2.38
N VAL A 54 -9.79 -8.07 -2.55
CA VAL A 54 -9.13 -8.72 -3.69
C VAL A 54 -10.15 -8.93 -4.80
N PHE A 55 -10.01 -8.15 -5.87
CA PHE A 55 -10.86 -8.30 -7.04
C PHE A 55 -10.44 -9.53 -7.85
N GLY A 56 -11.44 -10.28 -8.31
CA GLY A 56 -11.30 -11.46 -9.15
C GLY A 56 -10.55 -11.25 -10.48
N ALA A 57 -10.11 -12.35 -11.09
CA ALA A 57 -9.37 -12.35 -12.36
C ALA A 57 -9.64 -13.61 -13.19
N ALA A 58 -9.22 -14.78 -12.65
CA ALA A 58 -9.51 -16.10 -13.19
C ALA A 58 -9.14 -17.18 -12.16
N GLU A 59 -9.88 -18.28 -12.14
CA GLU A 59 -9.53 -19.52 -11.46
C GLU A 59 -9.54 -20.70 -12.45
N TYR A 60 -8.76 -21.74 -12.14
CA TYR A 60 -8.60 -22.96 -12.94
C TYR A 60 -8.90 -24.20 -12.09
N SER A 61 -10.16 -24.64 -12.08
CA SER A 61 -10.61 -25.87 -11.40
C SER A 61 -10.23 -25.89 -9.91
N GLY A 62 -10.54 -24.80 -9.20
CA GLY A 62 -10.29 -24.68 -7.77
C GLY A 62 -8.90 -24.16 -7.41
N ARG A 63 -8.12 -23.72 -8.41
CA ARG A 63 -6.80 -23.12 -8.22
C ARG A 63 -6.76 -21.69 -8.75
N PRO A 64 -6.14 -20.74 -8.04
CA PRO A 64 -6.03 -19.39 -8.58
C PRO A 64 -5.16 -19.41 -9.84
N SER A 65 -5.56 -18.67 -10.86
CA SER A 65 -4.70 -18.35 -12.01
C SER A 65 -3.43 -17.62 -11.55
N PRO A 66 -2.37 -17.53 -12.37
CA PRO A 66 -1.17 -16.76 -12.02
C PRO A 66 -1.47 -15.32 -11.60
N VAL A 67 -2.43 -14.66 -12.28
CA VAL A 67 -2.85 -13.30 -11.96
C VAL A 67 -3.59 -13.25 -10.62
N LEU A 68 -4.58 -14.14 -10.42
CA LEU A 68 -5.30 -14.19 -9.15
C LEU A 68 -4.37 -14.53 -7.99
N ARG A 69 -3.41 -15.44 -8.20
CA ARG A 69 -2.39 -15.79 -7.21
C ARG A 69 -1.54 -14.58 -6.84
N ALA A 70 -1.02 -13.84 -7.82
CA ALA A 70 -0.21 -12.65 -7.55
C ALA A 70 -0.98 -11.60 -6.71
N ARG A 71 -2.27 -11.42 -6.99
CA ARG A 71 -3.15 -10.54 -6.20
C ARG A 71 -3.36 -11.07 -4.78
N LEU A 72 -3.56 -12.38 -4.62
CA LEU A 72 -3.72 -13.01 -3.30
C LEU A 72 -2.43 -12.97 -2.49
N ASP A 73 -1.27 -13.16 -3.11
CA ASP A 73 0.04 -13.03 -2.47
C ASP A 73 0.27 -11.60 -1.99
N HIS A 74 -0.13 -10.61 -2.79
CA HIS A 74 -0.06 -9.21 -2.38
C HIS A 74 -1.01 -8.91 -1.21
N ALA A 75 -2.24 -9.41 -1.25
CA ALA A 75 -3.19 -9.27 -0.15
C ALA A 75 -2.70 -9.94 1.14
N LEU A 76 -2.03 -11.10 1.02
CA LEU A 76 -1.43 -11.81 2.13
C LEU A 76 -0.29 -11.00 2.78
N ASP A 77 0.59 -10.39 1.99
CA ASP A 77 1.64 -9.48 2.49
C ASP A 77 1.03 -8.30 3.28
N LEU A 78 0.01 -7.66 2.71
CA LEU A 78 -0.69 -6.53 3.34
C LEU A 78 -1.35 -6.96 4.66
N PHE A 79 -1.99 -8.13 4.69
CA PHE A 79 -2.60 -8.68 5.90
C PHE A 79 -1.54 -8.94 6.98
N HIS A 80 -0.41 -9.58 6.64
CA HIS A 80 0.67 -9.85 7.60
C HIS A 80 1.35 -8.58 8.11
N ARG A 81 1.37 -7.51 7.30
CA ARG A 81 1.85 -6.18 7.70
C ARG A 81 0.85 -5.42 8.57
N GLY A 82 -0.33 -5.98 8.83
CA GLY A 82 -1.36 -5.37 9.67
C GLY A 82 -2.10 -4.21 9.00
N VAL A 83 -2.11 -4.16 7.66
CA VAL A 83 -2.76 -3.08 6.90
C VAL A 83 -4.28 -3.08 7.10
N ALA A 84 -4.88 -4.27 7.17
CA ALA A 84 -6.29 -4.43 7.50
C ALA A 84 -6.52 -5.75 8.25
N PRO A 85 -7.49 -5.79 9.18
CA PRO A 85 -7.83 -7.00 9.95
C PRO A 85 -8.69 -8.01 9.19
N VAL A 86 -9.27 -7.61 8.05
CA VAL A 86 -10.20 -8.42 7.23
C VAL A 86 -9.75 -8.41 5.77
N VAL A 87 -9.97 -9.53 5.07
CA VAL A 87 -9.80 -9.66 3.63
C VAL A 87 -11.10 -10.17 2.99
N ILE A 88 -11.60 -9.43 2.01
CA ILE A 88 -12.70 -9.87 1.13
C ILE A 88 -12.09 -10.34 -0.19
N THR A 89 -12.42 -11.56 -0.61
CA THR A 89 -12.11 -12.07 -1.96
C THR A 89 -13.38 -12.06 -2.81
N THR A 90 -13.32 -11.50 -4.02
CA THR A 90 -14.49 -11.34 -4.89
C THR A 90 -14.41 -12.18 -6.16
N GLY A 91 -15.57 -12.37 -6.79
CA GLY A 91 -15.70 -12.99 -8.09
C GLY A 91 -16.50 -14.29 -8.02
N GLY A 92 -17.50 -14.40 -8.89
CA GLY A 92 -18.41 -15.52 -8.96
C GLY A 92 -17.83 -16.75 -9.65
N ALA A 93 -18.69 -17.75 -9.80
CA ALA A 93 -18.37 -18.90 -10.62
C ALA A 93 -18.40 -18.50 -12.11
N ALA A 94 -17.38 -18.95 -12.85
CA ALA A 94 -17.31 -18.77 -14.30
C ALA A 94 -18.02 -19.96 -14.99
N ALA A 95 -17.37 -20.59 -15.96
CA ALA A 95 -17.95 -21.73 -16.69
C ALA A 95 -18.15 -22.99 -15.81
N ASP A 96 -17.34 -23.17 -14.76
CA ASP A 96 -17.50 -24.26 -13.79
C ASP A 96 -18.27 -23.74 -12.55
N PRO A 97 -19.52 -24.19 -12.31
CA PRO A 97 -20.30 -23.73 -11.17
C PRO A 97 -19.75 -24.21 -9.82
N ARG A 98 -18.79 -25.15 -9.81
CA ARG A 98 -18.23 -25.71 -8.57
C ARG A 98 -17.25 -24.77 -7.88
N PHE A 99 -16.62 -23.86 -8.63
CA PHE A 99 -15.59 -22.98 -8.11
C PHE A 99 -15.91 -21.53 -8.47
N SER A 100 -15.83 -20.66 -7.46
CA SER A 100 -15.87 -19.22 -7.63
C SER A 100 -14.50 -18.64 -7.33
N GLU A 101 -14.14 -17.55 -8.01
CA GLU A 101 -12.86 -16.87 -7.75
C GLU A 101 -12.76 -16.39 -6.30
N GLY A 102 -13.86 -15.87 -5.75
CA GLY A 102 -13.95 -15.47 -4.35
C GLY A 102 -13.73 -16.64 -3.39
N GLY A 103 -14.34 -17.80 -3.67
CA GLY A 103 -14.15 -19.01 -2.85
C GLY A 103 -12.72 -19.55 -2.94
N VAL A 104 -12.17 -19.67 -4.15
CA VAL A 104 -10.79 -20.12 -4.40
C VAL A 104 -9.78 -19.19 -3.71
N GLY A 105 -10.02 -17.87 -3.75
CA GLY A 105 -9.20 -16.87 -3.07
C GLY A 105 -9.23 -17.03 -1.56
N ARG A 106 -10.42 -17.20 -0.95
CA ARG A 106 -10.55 -17.45 0.49
C ARG A 106 -9.77 -18.70 0.90
N ASP A 107 -9.97 -19.80 0.19
CA ASP A 107 -9.30 -21.06 0.52
C ASP A 107 -7.78 -20.97 0.35
N TYR A 108 -7.32 -20.17 -0.62
CA TYR A 108 -5.91 -19.86 -0.79
C TYR A 108 -5.35 -19.13 0.44
N LEU A 109 -5.95 -18.01 0.85
CA LEU A 109 -5.48 -17.22 1.98
C LEU A 109 -5.54 -18.00 3.31
N MET A 110 -6.60 -18.79 3.50
CA MET A 110 -6.75 -19.65 4.67
C MET A 110 -5.62 -20.69 4.76
N ARG A 111 -5.26 -21.34 3.64
CA ARG A 111 -4.11 -22.27 3.60
C ARG A 111 -2.76 -21.59 3.88
N HIS A 112 -2.67 -20.28 3.69
CA HIS A 112 -1.46 -19.49 3.95
C HIS A 112 -1.47 -18.79 5.31
N GLY A 113 -2.40 -19.17 6.21
CA GLY A 113 -2.38 -18.76 7.61
C GLY A 113 -3.29 -17.60 7.98
N VAL A 114 -4.10 -17.08 7.04
CA VAL A 114 -5.12 -16.07 7.38
C VAL A 114 -6.27 -16.75 8.14
N PRO A 115 -6.63 -16.28 9.36
CA PRO A 115 -7.72 -16.87 10.13
C PRO A 115 -9.06 -16.78 9.38
N GLU A 116 -9.89 -17.82 9.48
CA GLU A 116 -11.20 -17.84 8.82
C GLU A 116 -12.09 -16.65 9.21
N ARG A 117 -12.04 -16.23 10.48
CA ARG A 117 -12.77 -15.05 10.99
C ARG A 117 -12.38 -13.72 10.33
N SER A 118 -11.22 -13.68 9.67
CA SER A 118 -10.70 -12.52 8.95
C SER A 118 -10.99 -12.61 7.45
N LEU A 119 -11.69 -13.64 6.97
CA LEU A 119 -11.94 -13.89 5.55
C LEU A 119 -13.43 -13.83 5.24
N ILE A 120 -13.77 -13.09 4.18
CA ILE A 120 -15.12 -13.07 3.61
C ILE A 120 -14.99 -13.39 2.12
N ALA A 121 -15.76 -14.36 1.63
CA ALA A 121 -15.81 -14.70 0.22
C ALA A 121 -17.12 -14.17 -0.42
N GLU A 122 -16.98 -13.22 -1.34
CA GLU A 122 -18.04 -12.77 -2.23
C GLU A 122 -17.98 -13.65 -3.50
N THR A 123 -18.99 -14.47 -3.74
CA THR A 123 -18.97 -15.57 -4.74
C THR A 123 -20.02 -15.43 -5.83
N GLN A 124 -20.62 -14.25 -5.96
CA GLN A 124 -21.81 -14.00 -6.78
C GLN A 124 -21.61 -12.87 -7.80
N GLY A 125 -20.59 -12.02 -7.66
CA GLY A 125 -20.29 -10.96 -8.62
C GLY A 125 -19.78 -11.50 -9.96
N ARG A 126 -20.44 -11.17 -11.06
CA ARG A 126 -20.04 -11.65 -12.41
C ARG A 126 -19.06 -10.72 -13.11
N ASP A 127 -19.02 -9.47 -12.70
CA ASP A 127 -18.08 -8.48 -13.20
C ASP A 127 -17.61 -7.55 -12.06
N THR A 128 -16.71 -6.63 -12.41
CA THR A 128 -16.13 -5.68 -11.47
C THR A 128 -17.17 -4.74 -10.84
N ALA A 129 -18.23 -4.37 -11.57
CA ALA A 129 -19.26 -3.46 -11.06
C ALA A 129 -20.18 -4.17 -10.06
N GLU A 130 -20.65 -5.38 -10.39
CA GLU A 130 -21.41 -6.22 -9.46
C GLU A 130 -20.58 -6.55 -8.22
N SER A 131 -19.28 -6.83 -8.40
CA SER A 131 -18.36 -7.05 -7.26
C SER A 131 -18.29 -5.82 -6.36
N ALA A 132 -18.18 -4.61 -6.93
CA ALA A 132 -18.13 -3.37 -6.15
C ALA A 132 -19.42 -3.12 -5.34
N VAL A 133 -20.59 -3.34 -5.95
CA VAL A 133 -21.89 -3.23 -5.26
C VAL A 133 -21.96 -4.22 -4.10
N ARG A 134 -21.58 -5.49 -4.32
CA ARG A 134 -21.63 -6.53 -3.29
C ARG A 134 -20.62 -6.27 -2.16
N VAL A 135 -19.42 -5.80 -2.51
CA VAL A 135 -18.42 -5.36 -1.53
C VAL A 135 -18.97 -4.23 -0.66
N SER A 136 -19.62 -3.22 -1.25
CA SER A 136 -20.28 -2.14 -0.50
C SER A 136 -21.29 -2.68 0.52
N VAL A 137 -22.17 -3.60 0.08
CA VAL A 137 -23.16 -4.23 0.98
C VAL A 137 -22.49 -4.99 2.12
N ILE A 138 -21.45 -5.78 1.82
CA ILE A 138 -20.69 -6.53 2.83
C ILE A 138 -20.03 -5.56 3.81
N MET A 139 -19.39 -4.49 3.31
CA MET A 139 -18.71 -3.50 4.14
C MET A 139 -19.69 -2.81 5.09
N HIS A 140 -20.81 -2.30 4.57
CA HIS A 140 -21.84 -1.67 5.40
C HIS A 140 -22.43 -2.62 6.45
N ALA A 141 -22.69 -3.88 6.09
CA ALA A 141 -23.23 -4.88 7.02
C ALA A 141 -22.25 -5.22 8.16
N ASN A 142 -20.95 -5.03 7.94
CA ASN A 142 -19.89 -5.30 8.92
C ASN A 142 -19.31 -4.03 9.58
N GLY A 143 -19.88 -2.84 9.30
CA GLY A 143 -19.38 -1.58 9.85
C GLY A 143 -17.97 -1.20 9.35
N LEU A 144 -17.60 -1.62 8.15
CA LEU A 144 -16.32 -1.32 7.50
C LEU A 144 -16.50 -0.08 6.61
N HIS A 145 -15.63 0.91 6.73
CA HIS A 145 -15.77 2.23 6.09
C HIS A 145 -14.62 2.59 5.16
N SER A 146 -13.52 1.86 5.23
CA SER A 146 -12.33 2.07 4.40
C SER A 146 -11.85 0.75 3.83
N CYS A 147 -11.44 0.76 2.57
CA CYS A 147 -10.88 -0.43 1.93
C CYS A 147 -9.61 -0.14 1.14
N LEU A 148 -8.75 -1.17 1.05
CA LEU A 148 -7.64 -1.22 0.12
C LEU A 148 -7.98 -2.23 -0.98
N ALA A 149 -8.23 -1.72 -2.18
CA ALA A 149 -8.54 -2.56 -3.34
C ALA A 149 -7.28 -3.12 -3.99
N VAL A 150 -7.22 -4.45 -4.15
CA VAL A 150 -6.14 -5.18 -4.82
C VAL A 150 -6.63 -5.69 -6.17
N SER A 151 -6.00 -5.20 -7.24
CA SER A 151 -6.25 -5.61 -8.63
C SER A 151 -5.03 -5.26 -9.50
N ASP A 152 -5.10 -5.51 -10.82
CA ASP A 152 -4.03 -5.13 -11.75
C ASP A 152 -4.06 -3.62 -12.04
N ALA A 153 -2.88 -3.04 -12.35
CA ALA A 153 -2.69 -1.60 -12.52
C ALA A 153 -3.70 -0.93 -13.47
N TYR A 154 -4.13 -1.61 -14.53
CA TYR A 154 -5.11 -1.10 -15.48
C TYR A 154 -6.53 -0.99 -14.91
N HIS A 155 -6.88 -1.84 -13.92
CA HIS A 155 -8.24 -1.93 -13.38
C HIS A 155 -8.44 -1.13 -12.10
N VAL A 156 -7.38 -0.77 -11.38
CA VAL A 156 -7.46 -0.02 -10.10
C VAL A 156 -8.24 1.29 -10.26
N PHE A 157 -8.04 2.03 -11.36
CA PHE A 157 -8.78 3.28 -11.58
C PHE A 157 -10.30 3.06 -11.69
N ARG A 158 -10.72 2.04 -12.47
CA ARG A 158 -12.13 1.68 -12.64
C ARG A 158 -12.74 1.22 -11.33
N ILE A 159 -12.04 0.35 -10.60
CA ILE A 159 -12.47 -0.18 -9.31
C ILE A 159 -12.69 0.95 -8.31
N ARG A 160 -11.72 1.86 -8.19
CA ARG A 160 -11.84 3.03 -7.32
C ARG A 160 -13.08 3.86 -7.65
N LYS A 161 -13.36 4.10 -8.93
CA LYS A 161 -14.56 4.85 -9.34
C LYS A 161 -15.86 4.14 -8.99
N LEU A 162 -15.91 2.82 -9.13
CA LEU A 162 -17.08 2.02 -8.78
C LEU A 162 -17.30 2.02 -7.26
N LEU A 163 -16.27 1.80 -6.46
CA LEU A 163 -16.38 1.83 -5.00
C LEU A 163 -16.82 3.20 -4.48
N GLN A 164 -16.25 4.28 -5.03
CA GLN A 164 -16.66 5.66 -4.71
C GLN A 164 -18.12 5.95 -5.09
N HIS A 165 -18.61 5.36 -6.18
CA HIS A 165 -20.01 5.48 -6.58
C HIS A 165 -20.94 4.79 -5.58
N GLU A 166 -20.51 3.67 -5.00
CA GLU A 166 -21.24 2.91 -3.97
C GLU A 166 -21.06 3.47 -2.54
N GLY A 167 -20.41 4.64 -2.39
CA GLY A 167 -20.23 5.30 -1.09
C GLY A 167 -19.11 4.75 -0.22
N ILE A 168 -18.16 4.02 -0.81
CA ILE A 168 -16.95 3.47 -0.18
C ILE A 168 -15.73 4.36 -0.46
#